data_AF-A0A2V5PWL9-F1
#
_entry.id   AF-A0A2V5PWL9-F1
#
_cell.length_a   1.000
_cell.length_b   1.000
_cell.length_c   1.000
_cell.angle_alpha   90.00
_cell.angle_beta   90.00
_cell.angle_gamma   90.00
#
_symmetry.space_group_name_H-M   'P 1'
#
loop_
_entity.id
_entity.type
_entity.pdbx_description
1 polymer ?
#
loop_
_entity_poly.entity_id
_entity_poly.type
_entity_poly.pdbx_seq_one_letter_code
_entity_poly.pdbx_strand_id
1 'polypeptide(L)'
;MNSHRDLICLSDWYRSKLYDLLESTQPEAFDNSTTEVCRRGSELMRNFLREHLMKAKLELNEDAFEMLAGAFFGSHRFYTRSDEYNRKKG
;
A
#
# COMPACT_ATOMS: atom_id res chain seq x y z
N MET A 1 2.97 -14.33 -21.95
CA MET A 1 3.54 -13.62 -20.78
C MET A 1 4.32 -12.44 -21.31
N ASN A 2 3.87 -11.20 -21.06
CA ASN A 2 4.57 -9.99 -21.53
C ASN A 2 5.75 -9.68 -20.60
N SER A 3 6.97 -9.65 -21.16
CA SER A 3 8.24 -9.61 -20.43
C SER A 3 8.86 -8.22 -20.24
N HIS A 4 8.08 -7.14 -20.22
CA HIS A 4 8.62 -5.77 -20.12
C HIS A 4 7.79 -4.84 -19.22
N ARG A 5 7.26 -5.37 -18.11
CA ARG A 5 6.87 -4.55 -16.95
C ARG A 5 7.94 -4.73 -15.90
N ASP A 6 9.06 -4.02 -16.04
CA ASP A 6 9.88 -3.70 -14.87
C ASP A 6 9.00 -2.84 -13.96
N LEU A 7 8.18 -3.50 -13.15
CA LEU A 7 7.30 -2.87 -12.18
C LEU A 7 8.19 -1.94 -11.37
N ILE A 8 7.84 -0.66 -11.30
CA ILE A 8 8.43 0.24 -10.33
C ILE A 8 8.20 -0.42 -8.97
N CYS A 9 9.27 -0.98 -8.42
CA CYS A 9 9.22 -1.77 -7.21
C CYS A 9 9.96 -1.01 -6.13
N LEU A 10 9.26 -0.73 -5.03
CA LEU A 10 9.94 -0.34 -3.82
C LEU A 10 10.84 -1.49 -3.37
N SER A 11 12.05 -1.16 -2.93
CA SER A 11 12.92 -2.13 -2.27
C SER A 11 12.20 -2.74 -1.07
N ASP A 12 12.49 -4.00 -0.76
CA ASP A 12 11.82 -4.71 0.34
C ASP A 12 11.99 -3.98 1.68
N TRP A 13 13.16 -3.37 1.89
CA TRP A 13 13.43 -2.55 3.08
C TRP A 13 12.51 -1.33 3.14
N TYR A 14 12.43 -0.56 2.05
CA TYR A 14 11.61 0.65 2.01
C TYR A 14 10.12 0.30 2.12
N ARG A 15 9.69 -0.78 1.47
CA ARG A 15 8.32 -1.31 1.56
C ARG A 15 7.97 -1.70 2.99
N SER A 16 8.86 -2.42 3.69
CA SER A 16 8.65 -2.80 5.09
C SER A 16 8.47 -1.57 5.97
N LYS A 17 9.35 -0.56 5.81
CA LYS A 17 9.25 0.70 6.56
C LYS A 17 7.95 1.44 6.31
N LEU A 18 7.48 1.48 5.06
CA LEU A 18 6.20 2.10 4.74
C LEU A 18 5.02 1.37 5.36
N TYR A 19 5.03 0.04 5.41
CA TYR A 19 3.96 -0.69 6.11
C TYR A 19 3.98 -0.45 7.61
N ASP A 20 5.16 -0.46 8.25
CA ASP A 20 5.28 -0.18 9.69
C ASP A 20 4.73 1.21 10.01
N LEU A 21 5.06 2.18 9.16
CA LEU A 21 4.58 3.54 9.32
C LEU A 21 3.07 3.66 9.05
N LEU A 22 2.56 3.01 8.01
CA LEU A 22 1.13 2.99 7.68
C LEU A 22 0.33 2.35 8.81
N GLU A 23 0.77 1.22 9.36
CA GLU A 23 0.12 0.52 10.46
C GLU A 23 0.09 1.38 11.74
N SER A 24 1.14 2.17 11.98
CA SER A 24 1.19 3.07 13.14
C SER A 24 0.35 4.35 13.00
N THR A 25 0.12 4.82 11.77
CA THR A 25 -0.50 6.13 11.50
C THR A 25 -1.95 6.01 11.06
N GLN A 26 -2.28 4.99 10.26
CA GLN A 26 -3.60 4.76 9.68
C GLN A 26 -3.89 3.24 9.67
N PRO A 27 -4.00 2.59 10.84
CA PRO A 27 -4.26 1.15 10.92
C PRO A 27 -5.57 0.75 10.22
N GLU A 28 -6.54 1.65 10.11
CA GLU A 28 -7.80 1.43 9.37
C GLU A 28 -7.58 1.17 7.87
N ALA A 29 -6.40 1.49 7.32
CA ALA A 29 -6.03 1.15 5.94
C ALA A 29 -5.99 -0.37 5.69
N PHE A 30 -5.85 -1.17 6.75
CA PHE A 30 -5.82 -2.63 6.69
C PHE A 30 -7.18 -3.28 6.94
N ASP A 31 -8.21 -2.49 7.24
CA ASP A 31 -9.56 -2.99 7.46
C ASP A 31 -10.20 -3.43 6.14
N ASN A 32 -10.64 -4.69 6.09
CA ASN A 32 -11.27 -5.29 4.93
C ASN A 32 -12.66 -5.88 5.26
N SER A 33 -13.24 -5.48 6.40
CA SER A 33 -14.49 -6.04 6.94
C SER A 33 -15.69 -5.88 5.99
N THR A 34 -15.72 -4.82 5.19
CA THR A 34 -16.72 -4.62 4.13
C THR A 34 -16.08 -4.06 2.88
N THR A 35 -16.78 -4.17 1.75
CA THR A 35 -16.36 -3.57 0.46
C THR A 35 -16.14 -2.06 0.59
N GLU A 36 -17.00 -1.34 1.32
CA GLU A 36 -16.89 0.10 1.52
C GLU A 36 -15.66 0.47 2.35
N VAL A 37 -15.38 -0.30 3.41
CA VAL A 37 -14.22 -0.08 4.27
C VAL A 37 -12.93 -0.42 3.52
N CYS A 38 -12.92 -1.49 2.73
CA CYS A 38 -11.80 -1.84 1.86
C CYS A 38 -11.51 -0.75 0.80
N ARG A 39 -12.56 -0.16 0.21
CA ARG A 39 -12.41 0.98 -0.72
C ARG A 39 -11.79 2.18 -0.01
N ARG A 40 -12.29 2.54 1.18
CA ARG A 40 -11.74 3.63 1.99
C ARG A 40 -10.29 3.36 2.39
N GLY A 41 -9.97 2.13 2.79
CA GLY A 41 -8.60 1.72 3.10
C GLY A 41 -7.67 1.90 1.90
N SER A 42 -8.11 1.50 0.70
CA SER A 42 -7.36 1.69 -0.54
C SER A 42 -7.06 3.16 -0.84
N GLU A 43 -8.02 4.06 -0.59
CA GLU A 43 -7.83 5.51 -0.73
C GLU A 43 -6.82 6.06 0.28
N LEU A 44 -6.91 5.64 1.54
CA LEU A 44 -5.95 6.01 2.59
C LEU A 44 -4.53 5.59 2.23
N MET A 45 -4.35 4.35 1.76
CA MET A 45 -3.05 3.85 1.32
C MET A 45 -2.49 4.62 0.12
N ARG A 46 -3.33 4.95 -0.87
CA ARG A 46 -2.92 5.75 -2.03
C ARG A 46 -2.46 7.14 -1.60
N ASN A 47 -3.23 7.81 -0.74
CA ASN A 47 -2.87 9.13 -0.23
C ASN A 47 -1.56 9.09 0.57
N PHE A 48 -1.43 8.12 1.47
CA PHE A 48 -0.21 7.88 2.25
C PHE A 48 1.02 7.68 1.35
N LEU A 49 0.91 6.81 0.35
CA LEU A 49 2.00 6.51 -0.57
C LEU A 49 2.38 7.75 -1.39
N ARG A 50 1.38 8.49 -1.90
CA ARG A 50 1.60 9.72 -2.67
C ARG A 50 2.34 10.76 -1.86
N GLU A 51 1.93 11.01 -0.62
CA GLU A 51 2.60 11.95 0.28
C GLU A 51 4.06 11.56 0.56
N HIS A 52 4.32 10.26 0.77
CA HIS A 52 5.69 9.80 1.04
C HIS A 52 6.60 9.88 -0.17
N LEU A 53 6.09 9.57 -1.37
CA LEU A 53 6.85 9.72 -2.60
C LEU A 53 7.17 11.20 -2.87
N MET A 54 6.20 12.10 -2.68
CA MET A 54 6.43 13.55 -2.79
C MET A 54 7.50 14.05 -1.79
N LYS A 55 7.44 13.62 -0.52
CA LYS A 55 8.46 13.94 0.49
C LYS A 55 9.84 13.41 0.12
N ALA A 56 9.91 12.26 -0.55
CA ALA A 56 11.14 11.67 -1.07
C ALA A 56 11.62 12.31 -2.40
N LYS A 57 10.91 13.33 -2.91
CA LYS A 57 11.15 13.97 -4.22
C LYS A 57 11.11 12.97 -5.38
N LEU A 58 10.27 11.95 -5.26
CA LEU A 58 9.99 10.97 -6.30
C LEU A 58 8.71 11.38 -7.02
N GLU A 59 8.86 12.03 -8.16
CA GLU A 59 7.74 12.36 -9.04
C GLU A 59 7.45 11.16 -9.95
N LEU A 60 6.26 10.59 -9.79
CA LEU A 60 5.73 9.56 -10.68
C LEU A 60 4.59 10.15 -11.49
N ASN A 61 4.50 9.77 -12.76
CA ASN A 61 3.27 9.99 -13.51
C ASN A 61 2.14 9.10 -12.96
N GLU A 62 0.91 9.35 -13.37
CA GLU A 62 -0.27 8.66 -12.85
C GLU A 62 -0.22 7.14 -13.08
N ASP A 63 0.18 6.70 -14.27
CA ASP A 63 0.30 5.27 -14.59
C ASP A 63 1.36 4.57 -13.73
N ALA A 64 2.52 5.21 -13.57
CA ALA A 64 3.62 4.73 -12.73
C ALA A 64 3.20 4.65 -11.27
N PHE A 65 2.45 5.64 -10.78
CA PHE A 65 1.90 5.64 -9.44
C PHE A 65 0.89 4.51 -9.25
N GLU A 66 -0.06 4.32 -10.16
CA GLU A 66 -1.07 3.25 -10.05
C GLU A 66 -0.43 1.87 -10.10
N MET A 67 0.58 1.66 -10.94
CA MET A 67 1.36 0.42 -10.97
C MET A 67 2.09 0.17 -9.65
N LEU A 68 2.74 1.20 -9.09
CA LEU A 68 3.44 1.11 -7.81
C LEU A 68 2.46 0.84 -6.65
N ALA A 69 1.34 1.55 -6.63
CA ALA A 69 0.32 1.43 -5.62
C ALA A 69 -0.28 0.02 -5.65
N GLY A 70 -0.65 -0.48 -6.83
CA GLY A 70 -1.11 -1.85 -7.02
C GLY A 70 -0.10 -2.90 -6.56
N ALA A 71 1.20 -2.70 -6.85
CA ALA A 71 2.26 -3.58 -6.35
C ALA A 71 2.45 -3.49 -4.83
N PHE A 72 2.20 -2.31 -4.25
CA PHE A 72 2.32 -2.07 -2.82
C PHE A 72 1.20 -2.76 -2.04
N PHE A 73 -0.09 -2.53 -2.32
CA PHE A 73 -1.16 -3.18 -1.55
C PHE A 73 -1.64 -4.51 -2.12
N GLY A 74 -1.23 -4.91 -3.33
CA GLY A 74 -1.45 -6.26 -3.86
C GLY A 74 -0.43 -7.31 -3.39
N SER A 75 0.42 -6.96 -2.42
CA SER A 75 1.52 -7.83 -1.97
C SER A 75 1.09 -8.79 -0.86
N HIS A 76 1.72 -9.97 -0.79
CA HIS A 76 1.48 -10.94 0.29
C HIS A 76 1.62 -10.32 1.69
N ARG A 77 2.59 -9.39 1.87
CA ARG A 77 2.81 -8.71 3.15
C ARG A 77 1.63 -7.83 3.57
N PHE A 78 0.93 -7.23 2.61
CA PHE A 78 -0.27 -6.44 2.91
C PHE A 78 -1.38 -7.34 3.46
N TYR A 79 -1.66 -8.45 2.77
CA TYR A 79 -2.71 -9.38 3.18
C TYR A 79 -2.42 -9.99 4.56
N THR A 80 -1.17 -10.33 4.87
CA THR A 80 -0.79 -10.79 6.22
C THR A 80 -1.15 -9.77 7.30
N ARG A 81 -0.83 -8.47 7.09
CA ARG A 81 -1.16 -7.42 8.05
C ARG A 81 -2.65 -7.13 8.14
N SER A 82 -3.35 -7.19 7.02
CA SER A 82 -4.81 -7.08 6.99
C SER A 82 -5.48 -8.20 7.78
N ASP A 83 -5.06 -9.45 7.58
CA ASP A 83 -5.57 -10.59 8.35
C ASP A 83 -5.29 -10.45 9.85
N GLU A 84 -4.08 -10.01 10.22
CA GLU A 84 -3.72 -9.75 11.62
C GLU A 84 -4.54 -8.62 12.23
N TYR A 85 -4.77 -7.52 11.50
CA TYR A 85 -5.59 -6.41 11.94
C TYR A 85 -7.02 -6.86 12.23
N ASN A 86 -7.64 -7.59 11.30
CA ASN A 86 -9.00 -8.09 11.49
C ASN A 86 -9.10 -9.12 12.61
N ARG A 87 -8.08 -9.98 12.80
CA ARG A 87 -8.02 -10.90 13.95
C ARG A 87 -7.95 -10.18 15.29
N LYS A 88 -7.25 -9.05 15.38
CA LYS A 88 -7.14 -8.23 16.61
C LYS A 88 -8.40 -7.42 16.91
N LYS A 89 -9.17 -7.07 15.88
CA LYS A 89 -10.41 -6.29 15.99
C LYS A 89 -11.61 -7.13 16.42
N GLY A 90 -11.54 -8.45 16.19
CA GLY A 90 -12.55 -9.45 16.59
C GLY A 90 -12.54 -9.77 18.07
#